data_AF-A0A1M6SV51-F1
#
_entry.id   AF-A0A1M6SV51-F1
#
_cell.length_a   1.000
_cell.length_b   1.000
_cell.length_c   1.000
_cell.angle_alpha   90.00
_cell.angle_beta   90.00
_cell.angle_gamma   90.00
#
_symmetry.space_group_name_H-M   'P 1'
#
loop_
_entity.id
_entity.type
_entity.pdbx_description
1 polymer ?
#
loop_
_entity_poly.entity_id
_entity_poly.type
_entity_poly.pdbx_seq_one_letter_code
_entity_poly.pdbx_strand_id
1 'polypeptide(L)'
;MLTFFTDPYEDELLYGAISRYHYYIGNIDFKDTLIELFGKDSIVPTLLLSTNLEYLSKQLGGKYTPKYFINNHTVFPFYSPFLPIKRRNELKRAMSTGTGKDLYTKLGLVAGAICRKDGIYYCPICSKKEIKEYGEPYMHREHQLQGVLVCPHHGATLKKYIMDRRNSSRIEFIRLDGKLLDFNVDFEKRKNIYNKLLKISKAAYYLLKNDLSKFGKDSVAERYKKLLDSKDFLTINKRIKQKELHKAFVDFYGKDILETLESSIDIDNEYNWLKVISRNSKRTVHPIRHILFIQFLANDIKEFFNITKVCCEPFGKSPWPCLNSVSPHYKKEIITDLKITPDYKTRLPVGTFKCDCGFIYSRKGPDKTPEDRYRIGRIKEFGHIWESKLRSYLQEGKYGLRELARLMKCDPGTIKKYDKKLGINYFNEVQDIKDEPKKILEENEAIDIEAYKKKIKEVIKTNPELSRTEIRKLCQKEYTYLYRHDKAWLYKNLPKKKDKRYSNSKNSHRVNWDLRDIEILDRIEEQYNNLLASEELVRITKSILGKATGLFPMLDKKIDKLPETKKFLDDHLESVQAFQLRRSKKMIDQKLDHNEYIKLWEIQRMAGIRSSHFNNIRYCLEDYIERGTRH
;
A
#
# COMPACT_ATOMS: atom_id res chain seq x y z
N MET A 1 37.35 -22.93 -35.44
CA MET A 1 37.71 -23.01 -34.02
C MET A 1 38.83 -22.00 -33.83
N LEU A 2 38.65 -21.04 -32.92
CA LEU A 2 39.62 -19.98 -32.69
C LEU A 2 40.88 -20.56 -32.03
N THR A 3 42.05 -20.16 -32.50
CA THR A 3 43.35 -20.60 -31.95
C THR A 3 43.73 -19.83 -30.67
N PHE A 4 43.20 -18.61 -30.51
CA PHE A 4 43.42 -17.74 -29.37
C PHE A 4 42.13 -17.02 -29.02
N PHE A 5 41.88 -16.82 -27.73
CA PHE A 5 40.88 -15.91 -27.22
C PHE A 5 41.31 -15.42 -25.84
N THR A 6 41.02 -14.17 -25.50
CA THR A 6 41.27 -13.67 -24.16
C THR A 6 40.21 -14.23 -23.21
N ASP A 7 40.59 -15.22 -22.43
CA ASP A 7 39.75 -15.76 -21.36
C ASP A 7 39.18 -14.60 -20.53
N PRO A 8 37.84 -14.49 -20.40
CA PRO A 8 37.24 -13.41 -19.62
C PRO A 8 37.64 -13.49 -18.15
N TYR A 9 38.04 -12.36 -17.56
CA TYR A 9 38.31 -12.29 -16.12
C TYR A 9 37.03 -12.47 -15.30
N GLU A 10 37.21 -12.74 -14.00
CA GLU A 10 36.08 -12.83 -13.09
C GLU A 10 35.28 -11.53 -13.08
N ASP A 11 33.96 -11.66 -13.31
CA ASP A 11 33.01 -10.56 -13.37
C ASP A 11 33.28 -9.51 -14.47
N GLU A 12 34.09 -9.84 -15.48
CA GLU A 12 34.31 -9.04 -16.69
C GLU A 12 33.10 -9.11 -17.65
N LEU A 13 32.75 -8.00 -18.30
CA LEU A 13 31.82 -8.01 -19.44
C LEU A 13 32.44 -8.69 -20.65
N LEU A 14 31.65 -9.48 -21.39
CA LEU A 14 32.09 -10.10 -22.64
C LEU A 14 32.55 -9.04 -23.67
N TYR A 15 31.93 -7.85 -23.65
CA TYR A 15 32.38 -6.71 -24.46
C TYR A 15 33.85 -6.33 -24.15
N GLY A 16 34.25 -6.33 -22.88
CA GLY A 16 35.62 -6.07 -22.43
C GLY A 16 36.58 -7.15 -22.92
N ALA A 17 36.23 -8.42 -22.74
CA ALA A 17 37.05 -9.52 -23.25
C ALA A 17 37.25 -9.44 -24.77
N ILE A 18 36.19 -9.16 -25.53
CA ILE A 18 36.31 -8.99 -26.99
C ILE A 18 37.19 -7.79 -27.37
N SER A 19 37.11 -6.69 -26.63
CA SER A 19 37.99 -5.52 -26.85
C SER A 19 39.46 -5.84 -26.63
N ARG A 20 39.77 -6.71 -25.65
CA ARG A 20 41.13 -7.21 -25.41
C ARG A 20 41.58 -8.15 -26.52
N TYR A 21 40.72 -9.09 -26.92
CA TYR A 21 40.99 -9.98 -28.06
C TYR A 21 41.36 -9.19 -29.32
N HIS A 22 40.55 -8.20 -29.69
CA HIS A 22 40.80 -7.33 -30.85
C HIS A 22 42.19 -6.68 -30.78
N TYR A 23 42.55 -6.15 -29.60
CA TYR A 23 43.84 -5.52 -29.37
C TYR A 23 45.01 -6.50 -29.49
N TYR A 24 44.93 -7.68 -28.86
CA TYR A 24 46.03 -8.65 -28.83
C TYR A 24 46.24 -9.41 -30.14
N ILE A 25 45.17 -9.67 -30.89
CA ILE A 25 45.29 -10.30 -32.21
C ILE A 25 45.83 -9.31 -33.25
N GLY A 26 45.76 -8.00 -32.98
CA GLY A 26 46.28 -6.94 -33.85
C GLY A 26 45.39 -6.66 -35.06
N ASN A 27 44.08 -6.94 -34.97
CA ASN A 27 43.14 -6.63 -36.04
C ASN A 27 43.04 -5.11 -36.25
N ILE A 28 43.12 -4.66 -37.50
CA ILE A 28 43.02 -3.24 -37.86
C ILE A 28 41.54 -2.82 -37.98
N ASP A 29 40.71 -3.64 -38.64
CA ASP A 29 39.27 -3.39 -38.74
C ASP A 29 38.50 -4.21 -37.69
N PHE A 30 37.53 -3.57 -37.03
CA PHE A 30 36.60 -4.26 -36.13
C PHE A 30 35.73 -5.28 -36.84
N LYS A 31 35.49 -5.12 -38.15
CA LYS A 31 34.75 -6.11 -38.95
C LYS A 31 35.44 -7.47 -38.98
N ASP A 32 36.77 -7.50 -39.05
CA ASP A 32 37.53 -8.76 -39.04
C ASP A 32 37.30 -9.50 -37.71
N THR A 33 37.35 -8.77 -36.61
CA THR A 33 37.05 -9.30 -35.27
C THR A 33 35.60 -9.82 -35.18
N LEU A 34 34.64 -9.11 -35.77
CA LEU A 34 33.24 -9.56 -35.79
C LEU A 34 33.04 -10.82 -36.63
N ILE A 35 33.73 -10.94 -37.77
CA ILE A 35 33.70 -12.13 -38.62
C ILE A 35 34.33 -13.32 -37.90
N GLU A 36 35.49 -13.15 -37.25
CA GLU A 36 36.17 -14.21 -36.51
C GLU A 36 35.32 -14.74 -35.34
N LEU A 37 34.79 -13.83 -34.52
CA LEU A 37 34.10 -14.19 -33.28
C LEU A 37 32.64 -14.59 -33.49
N PHE A 38 31.99 -14.09 -34.55
CA PHE A 38 30.55 -14.25 -34.75
C PHE A 38 30.13 -14.66 -36.17
N GLY A 39 31.07 -14.75 -37.11
CA GLY A 39 30.81 -15.13 -38.51
C GLY A 39 30.08 -14.09 -39.33
N LYS A 40 29.94 -12.85 -38.81
CA LYS A 40 29.16 -11.76 -39.43
C LYS A 40 29.79 -10.42 -39.11
N ASP A 41 29.91 -9.55 -40.11
CA ASP A 41 30.36 -8.15 -39.98
C ASP A 41 29.23 -7.17 -39.60
N SER A 42 27.96 -7.58 -39.78
CA SER A 42 26.76 -6.77 -39.54
C SER A 42 26.34 -6.69 -38.06
N ILE A 43 27.08 -7.34 -37.15
CA ILE A 43 26.77 -7.32 -35.72
C ILE A 43 27.16 -5.97 -35.13
N VAL A 44 26.24 -5.38 -34.38
CA VAL A 44 26.51 -4.17 -33.61
C VAL A 44 26.86 -4.59 -32.19
N PRO A 45 28.11 -4.37 -31.73
CA PRO A 45 28.48 -4.61 -30.34
C PRO A 45 27.57 -3.84 -29.40
N THR A 46 27.16 -4.46 -28.30
CA THR A 46 26.48 -3.75 -27.22
C THR A 46 27.21 -3.98 -25.91
N LEU A 47 27.32 -2.94 -25.07
CA LEU A 47 28.19 -2.96 -23.90
C LEU A 47 27.69 -3.94 -22.83
N LEU A 48 26.38 -3.90 -22.54
CA LEU A 48 25.80 -4.62 -21.41
C LEU A 48 25.40 -6.06 -21.72
N LEU A 49 25.17 -6.36 -23.00
CA LEU A 49 24.62 -7.61 -23.49
C LEU A 49 25.35 -8.03 -24.77
N SER A 50 25.32 -9.31 -25.08
CA SER A 50 25.91 -9.82 -26.31
C SER A 50 24.94 -10.75 -27.02
N THR A 51 25.13 -10.88 -28.33
CA THR A 51 24.29 -11.69 -29.21
C THR A 51 25.10 -12.70 -29.97
N ASN A 52 24.41 -13.63 -30.63
CA ASN A 52 25.03 -14.68 -31.45
C ASN A 52 26.03 -15.53 -30.64
N LEU A 53 25.72 -15.74 -29.35
CA LEU A 53 26.59 -16.45 -28.41
C LEU A 53 26.74 -17.93 -28.74
N GLU A 54 25.80 -18.54 -29.47
CA GLU A 54 25.96 -19.92 -29.96
C GLU A 54 27.12 -20.05 -30.94
N TYR A 55 27.28 -19.09 -31.85
CA TYR A 55 28.39 -19.08 -32.79
C TYR A 55 29.73 -18.93 -32.04
N LEU A 56 29.81 -17.93 -31.15
CA LEU A 56 31.02 -17.69 -30.35
C LEU A 56 31.39 -18.93 -29.51
N SER A 57 30.40 -19.54 -28.86
CA SER A 57 30.60 -20.75 -28.06
C SER A 57 31.13 -21.91 -28.91
N LYS A 58 30.64 -22.06 -30.15
CA LYS A 58 31.13 -23.09 -31.09
C LYS A 58 32.57 -22.84 -31.53
N GLN A 59 32.98 -21.58 -31.68
CA GLN A 59 34.36 -21.24 -32.04
C GLN A 59 35.35 -21.51 -30.90
N LEU A 60 34.94 -21.28 -29.66
CA LEU A 60 35.80 -21.43 -28.48
C LEU A 60 35.80 -22.84 -27.89
N GLY A 61 34.68 -23.57 -27.97
CA GLY A 61 34.54 -24.92 -27.43
C GLY A 61 34.65 -25.02 -25.90
N GLY A 62 34.72 -26.25 -25.39
CA GLY A 62 34.98 -26.53 -23.98
C GLY A 62 33.95 -25.93 -23.00
N LYS A 63 34.42 -25.14 -22.04
CA LYS A 63 33.61 -24.52 -20.96
C LYS A 63 32.67 -23.41 -21.47
N TYR A 64 32.91 -22.91 -22.67
CA TYR A 64 32.20 -21.75 -23.23
C TYR A 64 30.85 -22.15 -23.82
N THR A 65 29.78 -21.70 -23.18
CA THR A 65 28.40 -21.92 -23.64
C THR A 65 27.63 -20.60 -23.64
N PRO A 66 26.51 -20.49 -24.38
CA PRO A 66 25.66 -19.30 -24.31
C PRO A 66 25.18 -19.04 -22.88
N LYS A 67 24.85 -20.11 -22.13
CA LYS A 67 24.45 -20.01 -20.72
C LYS A 67 25.59 -19.44 -19.85
N TYR A 68 26.82 -19.88 -20.07
CA TYR A 68 28.01 -19.35 -19.37
C TYR A 68 28.17 -17.85 -19.61
N PHE A 69 28.21 -17.41 -20.87
CA PHE A 69 28.37 -15.99 -21.19
C PHE A 69 27.23 -15.14 -20.65
N ILE A 70 25.97 -15.56 -20.85
CA ILE A 70 24.81 -14.82 -20.34
C ILE A 70 24.88 -14.65 -18.82
N ASN A 71 25.26 -15.69 -18.08
CA ASN A 71 25.24 -15.65 -16.62
C ASN A 71 26.49 -14.98 -16.00
N ASN A 72 27.66 -15.11 -16.63
CA ASN A 72 28.93 -14.70 -16.04
C ASN A 72 29.55 -13.46 -16.69
N HIS A 73 29.16 -13.11 -17.92
CA HIS A 73 29.81 -12.04 -18.70
C HIS A 73 28.81 -11.06 -19.34
N THR A 74 27.57 -11.02 -18.86
CA THR A 74 26.59 -9.98 -19.19
C THR A 74 25.87 -9.47 -17.96
N VAL A 75 25.15 -8.35 -18.08
CA VAL A 75 24.32 -7.83 -16.97
C VAL A 75 22.95 -8.51 -16.86
N PHE A 76 22.63 -9.48 -17.72
CA PHE A 76 21.31 -10.14 -17.74
C PHE A 76 20.85 -10.69 -16.37
N PRO A 77 21.71 -11.31 -15.53
CA PRO A 77 21.31 -11.81 -14.21
C PRO A 77 20.73 -10.73 -13.29
N PHE A 78 21.18 -9.47 -13.39
CA PHE A 78 20.63 -8.35 -12.61
C PHE A 78 19.16 -8.08 -12.92
N TYR A 79 18.74 -8.27 -14.17
CA TYR A 79 17.35 -8.08 -14.60
C TYR A 79 16.50 -9.35 -14.41
N SER A 80 17.13 -10.52 -14.57
CA SER A 80 16.45 -11.80 -14.73
C SER A 80 15.33 -12.06 -13.70
N PRO A 81 15.57 -11.95 -12.37
CA PRO A 81 14.59 -12.30 -11.33
C PRO A 81 13.28 -11.53 -11.41
N PHE A 82 13.32 -10.32 -11.96
CA PHE A 82 12.19 -9.38 -11.99
C PHE A 82 11.39 -9.44 -13.30
N LEU A 83 11.83 -10.24 -14.26
CA LEU A 83 11.15 -10.43 -15.53
C LEU A 83 10.08 -11.54 -15.45
N PRO A 84 8.99 -11.42 -16.23
CA PRO A 84 8.12 -12.55 -16.51
C PRO A 84 8.91 -13.71 -17.13
N ILE A 85 8.60 -14.95 -16.74
CA ILE A 85 9.35 -16.15 -17.18
C ILE A 85 9.38 -16.27 -18.71
N LYS A 86 8.26 -16.01 -19.38
CA LYS A 86 8.17 -16.02 -20.85
C LYS A 86 9.16 -15.05 -21.49
N ARG A 87 9.17 -13.79 -21.02
CA ARG A 87 10.07 -12.73 -21.53
C ARG A 87 11.53 -13.02 -21.25
N ARG A 88 11.84 -13.62 -20.10
CA ARG A 88 13.20 -14.07 -19.77
C ARG A 88 13.71 -15.08 -20.79
N ASN A 89 12.89 -16.07 -21.14
CA ASN A 89 13.26 -17.12 -22.09
C ASN A 89 13.40 -16.57 -23.52
N GLU A 90 12.53 -15.63 -23.92
CA GLU A 90 12.65 -14.91 -25.20
C GLU A 90 13.97 -14.13 -25.29
N LEU A 91 14.37 -13.42 -24.21
CA LEU A 91 15.63 -12.70 -24.16
C LEU A 91 16.85 -13.63 -24.23
N LYS A 92 16.84 -14.75 -23.50
CA LYS A 92 17.93 -15.74 -23.58
C LYS A 92 18.11 -16.26 -25.00
N ARG A 93 17.02 -16.64 -25.68
CA ARG A 93 17.06 -17.08 -27.08
C ARG A 93 17.60 -15.97 -28.00
N ALA A 94 17.14 -14.74 -27.82
CA ALA A 94 17.61 -13.60 -28.61
C ALA A 94 19.10 -13.30 -28.40
N MET A 95 19.65 -13.52 -27.20
CA MET A 95 21.10 -13.42 -26.94
C MET A 95 21.88 -14.59 -27.54
N SER A 96 21.30 -15.80 -27.56
CA SER A 96 21.95 -16.98 -28.15
C SER A 96 22.06 -16.91 -29.67
N THR A 97 20.96 -16.61 -30.38
CA THR A 97 20.87 -16.73 -31.86
C THR A 97 20.33 -15.50 -32.58
N GLY A 98 19.85 -14.50 -31.85
CA GLY A 98 19.20 -13.32 -32.42
C GLY A 98 20.16 -12.22 -32.88
N THR A 99 19.58 -11.15 -33.46
CA THR A 99 20.30 -9.98 -34.02
C THR A 99 20.45 -8.81 -33.04
N GLY A 100 19.90 -8.92 -31.83
CA GLY A 100 20.06 -7.91 -30.77
C GLY A 100 19.21 -6.65 -30.87
N LYS A 101 18.53 -6.43 -31.99
CA LYS A 101 17.82 -5.16 -32.31
C LYS A 101 16.80 -4.71 -31.25
N ASP A 102 16.22 -5.63 -30.48
CA ASP A 102 15.17 -5.35 -29.51
C ASP A 102 15.52 -5.72 -28.06
N LEU A 103 16.76 -6.13 -27.77
CA LEU A 103 17.15 -6.62 -26.44
C LEU A 103 16.98 -5.56 -25.35
N TYR A 104 17.50 -4.35 -25.57
CA TYR A 104 17.40 -3.25 -24.62
C TYR A 104 15.93 -2.84 -24.40
N THR A 105 15.12 -2.85 -25.46
CA THR A 105 13.68 -2.57 -25.37
C THR A 105 12.95 -3.65 -24.58
N LYS A 106 13.20 -4.93 -24.86
CA LYS A 106 12.61 -6.08 -24.15
C LYS A 106 13.05 -6.15 -22.68
N LEU A 107 14.27 -5.73 -22.36
CA LEU A 107 14.76 -5.58 -20.99
C LEU A 107 14.16 -4.37 -20.26
N GLY A 108 13.56 -3.43 -21.00
CA GLY A 108 13.00 -2.21 -20.44
C GLY A 108 14.04 -1.11 -20.16
N LEU A 109 15.23 -1.20 -20.77
CA LEU A 109 16.26 -0.17 -20.67
C LEU A 109 15.91 1.11 -21.44
N VAL A 110 15.08 0.98 -22.49
CA VAL A 110 14.64 2.12 -23.32
C VAL A 110 13.44 2.84 -22.69
N ALA A 111 12.45 2.08 -22.23
CA ALA A 111 11.21 2.61 -21.66
C ALA A 111 11.35 2.85 -20.15
N GLY A 112 11.37 4.11 -19.72
CA GLY A 112 11.46 4.49 -18.31
C GLY A 112 12.88 4.48 -17.76
N ALA A 113 13.84 4.87 -18.59
CA ALA A 113 15.23 4.88 -18.23
C ALA A 113 15.48 5.74 -16.99
N ILE A 114 16.10 5.13 -16.00
CA ILE A 114 16.51 5.77 -14.75
C ILE A 114 17.98 5.52 -14.52
N CYS A 115 18.65 6.49 -13.90
CA CYS A 115 20.07 6.41 -13.56
C CYS A 115 20.92 6.01 -14.78
N ARG A 116 20.65 6.65 -15.93
CA ARG A 116 21.31 6.30 -17.19
C ARG A 116 22.82 6.49 -17.05
N LYS A 117 23.58 5.43 -17.34
CA LYS A 117 25.02 5.52 -17.57
C LYS A 117 25.27 5.80 -19.04
N ASP A 118 25.99 6.89 -19.30
CA ASP A 118 26.28 7.44 -20.63
C ASP A 118 27.71 7.11 -21.11
N GLY A 119 28.37 6.14 -20.48
CA GLY A 119 29.71 5.70 -20.81
C GLY A 119 30.11 4.46 -20.03
N ILE A 120 31.41 4.18 -20.04
CA ILE A 120 32.00 3.03 -19.35
C ILE A 120 32.50 3.51 -17.99
N TYR A 121 32.24 2.76 -16.93
CA TYR A 121 32.59 3.14 -15.57
C TYR A 121 33.55 2.15 -14.94
N TYR A 122 34.46 2.63 -14.10
CA TYR A 122 35.44 1.81 -13.41
C TYR A 122 35.65 2.28 -11.97
N CYS A 123 36.25 1.42 -11.15
CA CYS A 123 36.69 1.76 -9.82
C CYS A 123 38.22 1.93 -9.83
N PRO A 124 38.75 3.09 -9.41
CA PRO A 124 40.20 3.34 -9.37
C PRO A 124 40.99 2.28 -8.59
N ILE A 125 40.42 1.78 -7.49
CA ILE A 125 41.06 0.77 -6.63
C ILE A 125 41.08 -0.61 -7.33
N CYS A 126 39.96 -1.03 -7.93
CA CYS A 126 39.89 -2.26 -8.73
C CYS A 126 40.94 -2.23 -9.85
N SER A 127 40.91 -1.18 -10.68
CA SER A 127 41.79 -1.06 -11.83
C SER A 127 43.27 -1.00 -11.44
N LYS A 128 43.63 -0.32 -10.33
CA LYS A 128 45.01 -0.30 -9.83
C LYS A 128 45.49 -1.69 -9.38
N LYS A 129 44.62 -2.46 -8.72
CA LYS A 129 44.91 -3.83 -8.31
C LYS A 129 45.09 -4.74 -9.54
N GLU A 130 44.18 -4.64 -10.51
CA GLU A 130 44.20 -5.44 -11.73
C GLU A 130 45.42 -5.18 -12.60
N ILE A 131 45.85 -3.93 -12.76
CA ILE A 131 47.08 -3.62 -13.49
C ILE A 131 48.29 -4.27 -12.82
N LYS A 132 48.32 -4.34 -11.49
CA LYS A 132 49.40 -4.99 -10.75
C LYS A 132 49.36 -6.52 -10.88
N GLU A 133 48.17 -7.12 -10.85
CA GLU A 133 47.98 -8.58 -10.85
C GLU A 133 47.98 -9.20 -12.25
N TYR A 134 47.36 -8.53 -13.21
CA TYR A 134 47.09 -9.03 -14.55
C TYR A 134 47.77 -8.23 -15.67
N GLY A 135 48.38 -7.08 -15.35
CA GLY A 135 49.02 -6.20 -16.33
C GLY A 135 48.05 -5.26 -17.06
N GLU A 136 46.74 -5.43 -16.90
CA GLU A 136 45.72 -4.60 -17.53
C GLU A 136 44.45 -4.48 -16.66
N PRO A 137 43.70 -3.37 -16.76
CA PRO A 137 42.39 -3.25 -16.12
C PRO A 137 41.29 -3.87 -16.99
N TYR A 138 40.15 -4.24 -16.39
CA TYR A 138 39.02 -4.79 -17.16
C TYR A 138 37.65 -4.25 -16.75
N MET A 139 36.67 -4.43 -17.65
CA MET A 139 35.33 -3.88 -17.48
C MET A 139 34.45 -4.77 -16.59
N HIS A 140 34.41 -4.45 -15.30
CA HIS A 140 33.48 -5.10 -14.36
C HIS A 140 32.02 -4.86 -14.72
N ARG A 141 31.22 -5.93 -14.64
CA ARG A 141 29.76 -5.91 -14.91
C ARG A 141 29.02 -5.00 -13.95
N GLU A 142 29.31 -5.10 -12.66
CA GLU A 142 28.66 -4.33 -11.59
C GLU A 142 28.86 -2.83 -11.75
N HIS A 143 30.02 -2.41 -12.27
CA HIS A 143 30.32 -1.01 -12.48
C HIS A 143 29.46 -0.41 -13.61
N GLN A 144 28.90 -1.23 -14.52
CA GLN A 144 28.07 -0.75 -15.63
C GLN A 144 26.57 -0.71 -15.30
N LEU A 145 26.15 -1.17 -14.11
CA LEU A 145 24.73 -1.22 -13.74
C LEU A 145 24.15 0.18 -13.49
N GLN A 146 22.94 0.42 -14.01
CA GLN A 146 22.18 1.63 -13.73
C GLN A 146 21.82 1.71 -12.24
N GLY A 147 22.13 2.86 -11.62
CA GLY A 147 21.91 3.11 -10.19
C GLY A 147 23.02 2.59 -9.27
N VAL A 148 24.05 1.95 -9.81
CA VAL A 148 25.28 1.62 -9.06
C VAL A 148 26.27 2.77 -9.23
N LEU A 149 26.43 3.57 -8.18
CA LEU A 149 27.27 4.78 -8.16
C LEU A 149 28.60 4.58 -7.45
N VAL A 150 28.68 3.58 -6.57
CA VAL A 150 29.89 3.21 -5.83
C VAL A 150 30.24 1.76 -6.09
N CYS A 151 31.53 1.43 -5.99
CA CYS A 151 32.01 0.06 -6.13
C CYS A 151 31.47 -0.81 -4.97
N PRO A 152 30.89 -2.01 -5.24
CA PRO A 152 30.41 -2.89 -4.17
C PRO A 152 31.54 -3.46 -3.30
N HIS A 153 32.76 -3.52 -3.83
CA HIS A 153 33.95 -4.07 -3.16
C HIS A 153 34.64 -3.03 -2.28
N HIS A 154 34.89 -1.85 -2.83
CA HIS A 154 35.69 -0.81 -2.17
C HIS A 154 34.88 0.38 -1.64
N GLY A 155 33.63 0.56 -2.07
CA GLY A 155 32.81 1.72 -1.74
C GLY A 155 33.26 3.04 -2.38
N ALA A 156 34.33 3.04 -3.18
CA ALA A 156 34.76 4.21 -3.93
C ALA A 156 33.73 4.60 -5.00
N THR A 157 33.56 5.90 -5.23
CA THR A 157 32.74 6.45 -6.32
C THR A 157 33.29 5.97 -7.66
N LEU A 158 32.39 5.49 -8.54
CA LEU A 158 32.78 5.00 -9.85
C LEU A 158 33.12 6.18 -10.77
N LYS A 159 34.25 6.06 -11.48
CA LYS A 159 34.70 7.06 -12.46
C LYS A 159 34.27 6.67 -13.85
N LYS A 160 33.92 7.66 -14.65
CA LYS A 160 33.63 7.49 -16.07
C LYS A 160 34.95 7.47 -16.85
N TYR A 161 35.10 6.49 -17.72
CA TYR A 161 36.23 6.41 -18.65
C TYR A 161 36.10 7.48 -19.72
N ILE A 162 37.25 8.02 -20.16
CA ILE A 162 37.28 9.17 -21.08
C ILE A 162 36.69 8.85 -22.46
N MET A 163 36.83 7.60 -22.91
CA MET A 163 36.24 7.13 -24.16
C MET A 163 34.82 6.62 -23.91
N ASP A 164 33.89 7.03 -24.75
CA ASP A 164 32.54 6.49 -24.78
C ASP A 164 32.04 6.31 -26.23
N ARG A 165 30.91 5.61 -26.37
CA ARG A 165 30.35 5.24 -27.67
C ARG A 165 29.79 6.40 -28.49
N ARG A 166 29.69 7.62 -27.93
CA ARG A 166 29.24 8.79 -28.68
C ARG A 166 30.36 9.34 -29.57
N ASN A 167 31.61 9.07 -29.20
CA ASN A 167 32.80 9.53 -29.91
C ASN A 167 33.49 8.39 -30.69
N SER A 168 32.81 7.24 -30.84
CA SER A 168 33.39 6.01 -31.36
C SER A 168 32.54 5.43 -32.50
N SER A 169 33.13 4.61 -33.37
CA SER A 169 32.36 3.92 -34.40
C SER A 169 31.33 2.97 -33.76
N ARG A 170 30.19 2.77 -34.44
CA ARG A 170 29.11 1.90 -33.93
C ARG A 170 29.57 0.44 -33.77
N ILE A 171 30.59 0.02 -34.52
CA ILE A 171 31.18 -1.32 -34.47
C ILE A 171 32.44 -1.42 -33.59
N GLU A 172 32.88 -0.31 -33.00
CA GLU A 172 34.11 -0.26 -32.21
C GLU A 172 33.96 -0.95 -30.84
N PHE A 173 35.02 -1.67 -30.46
CA PHE A 173 35.20 -2.24 -29.13
C PHE A 173 36.18 -1.39 -28.34
N ILE A 174 35.65 -0.59 -27.39
CA ILE A 174 36.47 0.23 -26.51
C ILE A 174 37.16 -0.70 -25.49
N ARG A 175 38.48 -0.60 -25.36
CA ARG A 175 39.27 -1.26 -24.30
C ARG A 175 39.60 -0.26 -23.20
N LEU A 176 39.68 -0.70 -21.95
CA LEU A 176 40.22 0.13 -20.87
C LEU A 176 41.74 0.16 -20.97
N ASP A 177 42.32 1.32 -21.24
CA ASP A 177 43.76 1.53 -21.20
C ASP A 177 44.14 2.11 -19.84
N GLY A 178 44.99 1.40 -19.10
CA GLY A 178 45.49 1.84 -17.79
C GLY A 178 46.17 3.21 -17.81
N LYS A 179 46.76 3.63 -18.95
CA LYS A 179 47.38 4.95 -19.11
C LYS A 179 46.36 6.09 -19.16
N LEU A 180 45.11 5.79 -19.52
CA LEU A 180 44.02 6.76 -19.64
C LEU A 180 43.10 6.75 -18.41
N LEU A 181 43.41 5.97 -17.37
CA LEU A 181 42.64 5.92 -16.13
C LEU A 181 43.11 6.99 -15.14
N ASP A 182 42.14 7.59 -14.46
CA ASP A 182 42.34 8.42 -13.29
C ASP A 182 42.28 7.55 -12.03
N PHE A 183 43.41 7.46 -11.33
CA PHE A 183 43.55 6.65 -10.13
C PHE A 183 43.23 7.39 -8.82
N ASN A 184 42.82 8.66 -8.88
CA ASN A 184 42.36 9.38 -7.69
C ASN A 184 41.11 8.69 -7.13
N VAL A 185 41.04 8.52 -5.81
CA VAL A 185 39.95 7.80 -5.15
C VAL A 185 39.03 8.79 -4.45
N ASP A 186 37.75 8.76 -4.82
CA ASP A 186 36.72 9.59 -4.22
C ASP A 186 35.70 8.73 -3.46
N PHE A 187 35.19 9.25 -2.34
CA PHE A 187 34.13 8.63 -1.55
C PHE A 187 33.02 9.64 -1.29
N GLU A 188 31.78 9.15 -1.15
CA GLU A 188 30.67 9.99 -0.68
C GLU A 188 30.94 10.45 0.76
N LYS A 189 31.03 11.77 0.96
CA LYS A 189 31.39 12.39 2.25
C LYS A 189 30.32 12.19 3.31
N ARG A 190 29.04 12.12 2.92
CA ARG A 190 27.91 11.96 3.84
C ARG A 190 27.75 10.49 4.22
N LYS A 191 28.19 10.13 5.43
CA LYS A 191 28.20 8.74 5.95
C LYS A 191 26.88 7.99 5.77
N ASN A 192 25.73 8.64 6.03
CA ASN A 192 24.41 8.01 5.87
C ASN A 192 24.08 7.67 4.42
N ILE A 193 24.46 8.52 3.47
CA ILE A 193 24.23 8.32 2.04
C ILE A 193 25.21 7.27 1.51
N TYR A 194 26.49 7.38 1.88
CA TYR A 194 27.52 6.40 1.58
C TYR A 194 27.07 4.97 1.96
N ASN A 195 26.61 4.77 3.20
CA ASN A 195 26.17 3.46 3.67
C ASN A 195 25.00 2.90 2.84
N LYS A 196 24.03 3.75 2.46
CA LYS A 196 22.90 3.36 1.62
C LYS A 196 23.36 2.99 0.20
N LEU A 197 24.20 3.80 -0.43
CA LEU A 197 24.74 3.55 -1.76
C LEU A 197 25.59 2.27 -1.80
N LEU A 198 26.43 2.05 -0.79
CA LEU A 198 27.24 0.83 -0.69
C LEU A 198 26.34 -0.42 -0.54
N LYS A 199 25.29 -0.33 0.28
CA LYS A 199 24.33 -1.42 0.46
C LYS A 199 23.58 -1.75 -0.83
N ILE A 200 23.15 -0.73 -1.57
CA ILE A 200 22.51 -0.87 -2.89
C ILE A 200 23.47 -1.53 -3.88
N SER A 201 24.72 -1.10 -3.91
CA SER A 201 25.74 -1.64 -4.81
C SER A 201 26.05 -3.10 -4.51
N LYS A 202 26.21 -3.46 -3.23
CA LYS A 202 26.35 -4.87 -2.79
C LYS A 202 25.13 -5.72 -3.14
N ALA A 203 23.93 -5.15 -3.06
CA ALA A 203 22.72 -5.86 -3.47
C ALA A 203 22.65 -6.09 -4.99
N ALA A 204 23.07 -5.11 -5.79
CA ALA A 204 23.18 -5.27 -7.23
C ALA A 204 24.21 -6.34 -7.62
N TYR A 205 25.37 -6.35 -6.95
CA TYR A 205 26.39 -7.38 -7.13
C TYR A 205 25.88 -8.79 -6.75
N TYR A 206 25.14 -8.91 -5.64
CA TYR A 206 24.51 -10.18 -5.26
C TYR A 206 23.60 -10.74 -6.36
N LEU A 207 22.79 -9.90 -7.01
CA LEU A 207 21.92 -10.31 -8.11
C LEU A 207 22.70 -10.75 -9.35
N LEU A 208 23.89 -10.20 -9.59
CA LEU A 208 24.77 -10.62 -10.69
C LEU A 208 25.42 -11.98 -10.43
N LYS A 209 25.86 -12.22 -9.19
CA LYS A 209 26.68 -13.39 -8.84
C LYS A 209 25.88 -14.66 -8.56
N ASN A 210 24.66 -14.54 -8.05
CA ASN A 210 23.89 -15.68 -7.55
C ASN A 210 22.89 -16.20 -8.58
N ASP A 211 22.75 -17.53 -8.68
CA ASP A 211 21.72 -18.13 -9.52
C ASP A 211 20.33 -17.96 -8.88
N LEU A 212 19.59 -17.01 -9.42
CA LEU A 212 18.21 -16.69 -9.04
C LEU A 212 17.21 -17.15 -10.11
N SER A 213 17.58 -18.09 -10.98
CA SER A 213 16.75 -18.59 -12.07
C SER A 213 15.41 -19.18 -11.63
N LYS A 214 15.34 -19.72 -10.40
CA LYS A 214 14.09 -20.22 -9.80
C LYS A 214 13.05 -19.13 -9.49
N PHE A 215 13.48 -17.87 -9.38
CA PHE A 215 12.58 -16.74 -9.14
C PHE A 215 12.08 -16.16 -10.45
N GLY A 216 10.96 -15.46 -10.42
CA GLY A 216 10.40 -14.71 -11.54
C GLY A 216 9.52 -13.59 -11.00
N LYS A 217 9.04 -12.70 -11.89
CA LYS A 217 8.23 -11.54 -11.50
C LYS A 217 7.13 -11.87 -10.49
N ASP A 218 6.34 -12.91 -10.76
CA ASP A 218 5.20 -13.27 -9.92
C ASP A 218 5.62 -13.84 -8.56
N SER A 219 6.67 -14.67 -8.50
CA SER A 219 7.16 -15.21 -7.23
C SER A 219 7.86 -14.15 -6.37
N VAL A 220 8.51 -13.16 -7.00
CA VAL A 220 9.02 -11.96 -6.31
C VAL A 220 7.87 -11.10 -5.78
N ALA A 221 6.83 -10.88 -6.58
CA ALA A 221 5.65 -10.11 -6.16
C ALA A 221 4.90 -10.75 -4.99
N GLU A 222 4.80 -12.08 -4.97
CA GLU A 222 4.20 -12.80 -3.84
C GLU A 222 5.00 -12.59 -2.54
N ARG A 223 6.32 -12.58 -2.63
CA ARG A 223 7.21 -12.26 -1.48
C ARG A 223 7.01 -10.83 -1.00
N TYR A 224 6.88 -9.85 -1.91
CA TYR A 224 6.54 -8.48 -1.52
C TYR A 224 5.23 -8.43 -0.76
N LYS A 225 4.19 -9.12 -1.24
CA LYS A 225 2.89 -9.16 -0.57
C LYS A 225 2.99 -9.73 0.84
N LYS A 226 3.77 -10.80 1.04
CA LYS A 226 4.02 -11.41 2.36
C LYS A 226 4.73 -10.46 3.32
N LEU A 227 5.77 -9.77 2.85
CA LEU A 227 6.50 -8.81 3.67
C LEU A 227 5.68 -7.55 4.00
N LEU A 228 4.91 -7.05 3.03
CA LEU A 228 3.95 -5.97 3.25
C LEU A 228 2.90 -6.34 4.31
N ASP A 229 2.43 -7.59 4.32
CA ASP A 229 1.51 -8.11 5.32
C ASP A 229 2.16 -8.13 6.71
N SER A 230 3.40 -8.63 6.81
CA SER A 230 4.14 -8.70 8.09
C SER A 230 4.50 -7.33 8.67
N LYS A 231 4.47 -6.28 7.85
CA LYS A 231 4.75 -4.88 8.24
C LYS A 231 3.47 -4.02 8.31
N ASP A 232 2.30 -4.64 8.38
CA ASP A 232 1.00 -3.96 8.50
C ASP A 232 0.65 -2.98 7.36
N PHE A 233 1.29 -3.10 6.19
CA PHE A 233 0.97 -2.30 5.01
C PHE A 233 -0.19 -2.86 4.19
N LEU A 234 -0.78 -3.98 4.60
CA LEU A 234 -2.00 -4.53 4.01
C LEU A 234 -3.21 -4.25 4.89
N THR A 235 -4.33 -3.97 4.25
CA THR A 235 -5.65 -4.11 4.85
C THR A 235 -6.04 -5.57 4.92
N ILE A 236 -7.09 -5.88 5.67
CA ILE A 236 -7.58 -7.26 5.85
C ILE A 236 -8.03 -7.90 4.54
N ASN A 237 -8.59 -7.10 3.65
CA ASN A 237 -8.94 -7.52 2.29
C ASN A 237 -7.70 -7.62 1.37
N LYS A 238 -6.49 -7.64 1.94
CA LYS A 238 -5.18 -7.68 1.26
C LYS A 238 -4.97 -6.55 0.25
N ARG A 239 -5.65 -5.41 0.43
CA ARG A 239 -5.36 -4.16 -0.32
C ARG A 239 -4.24 -3.39 0.36
N ILE A 240 -3.35 -2.80 -0.42
CA ILE A 240 -2.17 -2.09 0.07
C ILE A 240 -2.55 -0.70 0.58
N LYS A 241 -2.11 -0.35 1.78
CA LYS A 241 -2.25 0.98 2.38
C LYS A 241 -1.26 1.96 1.75
N GLN A 242 -1.54 2.39 0.52
CA GLN A 242 -0.60 3.13 -0.34
C GLN A 242 -0.03 4.42 0.29
N LYS A 243 -0.85 5.18 1.02
CA LYS A 243 -0.39 6.42 1.69
C LYS A 243 0.61 6.13 2.81
N GLU A 244 0.33 5.13 3.64
CA GLU A 244 1.21 4.70 4.74
C GLU A 244 2.52 4.13 4.19
N LEU A 245 2.43 3.27 3.17
CA LEU A 245 3.59 2.69 2.49
C LEU A 245 4.47 3.78 1.88
N HIS A 246 3.88 4.75 1.18
CA HIS A 246 4.61 5.86 0.58
C HIS A 246 5.37 6.66 1.64
N LYS A 247 4.69 7.09 2.69
CA LYS A 247 5.31 7.88 3.78
C LYS A 247 6.48 7.13 4.40
N ALA A 248 6.25 5.89 4.83
CA ALA A 248 7.29 5.06 5.44
C ALA A 248 8.49 4.83 4.51
N PHE A 249 8.24 4.66 3.20
CA PHE A 249 9.28 4.46 2.22
C PHE A 249 10.15 5.71 2.00
N VAL A 250 9.53 6.89 1.90
CA VAL A 250 10.24 8.17 1.78
C VAL A 250 11.01 8.48 3.06
N ASP A 251 10.42 8.25 4.24
CA ASP A 251 11.09 8.46 5.52
C ASP A 251 12.32 7.55 5.69
N PHE A 252 12.26 6.32 5.17
CA PHE A 252 13.38 5.37 5.23
C PHE A 252 14.58 5.81 4.38
N TYR A 253 14.36 6.23 3.12
CA TYR A 253 15.44 6.59 2.20
C TYR A 253 15.87 8.05 2.32
N GLY A 254 14.95 8.96 2.60
CA GLY A 254 15.14 10.40 2.44
C GLY A 254 15.05 10.84 0.98
N LYS A 255 14.78 12.12 0.74
CA LYS A 255 14.65 12.69 -0.61
C LYS A 255 15.95 12.60 -1.41
N ASP A 256 17.08 12.94 -0.81
CA ASP A 256 18.40 12.95 -1.46
C ASP A 256 18.73 11.64 -2.18
N ILE A 257 18.54 10.49 -1.51
CA ILE A 257 18.81 9.17 -2.10
C ILE A 257 17.84 8.85 -3.23
N LEU A 258 16.55 9.18 -3.05
CA LEU A 258 15.52 8.91 -4.05
C LEU A 258 15.72 9.77 -5.29
N GLU A 259 16.13 11.03 -5.14
CA GLU A 259 16.46 11.92 -6.24
C GLU A 259 17.73 11.47 -6.96
N THR A 260 18.79 11.16 -6.21
CA THR A 260 20.07 10.64 -6.74
C THR A 260 19.88 9.39 -7.60
N LEU A 261 18.90 8.55 -7.25
CA LEU A 261 18.59 7.30 -7.95
C LEU A 261 17.35 7.42 -8.86
N GLU A 262 16.94 8.63 -9.22
CA GLU A 262 15.79 8.91 -10.12
C GLU A 262 14.53 8.09 -9.75
N SER A 263 14.31 7.95 -8.44
CA SER A 263 13.32 7.07 -7.82
C SER A 263 12.41 7.82 -6.85
N SER A 264 12.40 9.16 -6.90
CA SER A 264 11.38 10.00 -6.26
C SER A 264 9.97 9.55 -6.65
N ILE A 265 9.02 9.69 -5.72
CA ILE A 265 7.66 9.18 -5.88
C ILE A 265 6.68 10.33 -5.82
N ASP A 266 5.93 10.48 -6.91
CA ASP A 266 4.73 11.29 -6.94
C ASP A 266 3.53 10.40 -6.56
N ILE A 267 2.91 10.71 -5.42
CA ILE A 267 1.79 9.92 -4.87
C ILE A 267 0.51 10.08 -5.69
N ASP A 268 0.32 11.20 -6.38
CA ASP A 268 -0.88 11.49 -7.17
C ASP A 268 -0.81 10.81 -8.54
N ASN A 269 0.41 10.54 -9.03
CA ASN A 269 0.61 9.71 -10.21
C ASN A 269 0.21 8.25 -9.94
N GLU A 270 -0.85 7.78 -10.61
CA GLU A 270 -1.35 6.40 -10.48
C GLU A 270 -0.41 5.34 -11.06
N TYR A 271 0.54 5.76 -11.89
CA TYR A 271 1.55 4.92 -12.52
C TYR A 271 2.94 5.08 -11.90
N ASN A 272 3.05 5.70 -10.72
CA ASN A 272 4.33 5.75 -10.03
C ASN A 272 4.86 4.33 -9.75
N TRP A 273 6.18 4.19 -9.73
CA TRP A 273 6.81 2.89 -9.73
C TRP A 273 6.55 2.08 -8.44
N LEU A 274 6.34 2.76 -7.30
CA LEU A 274 6.02 2.11 -6.02
C LEU A 274 4.61 1.48 -6.05
N LYS A 275 3.62 2.13 -6.68
CA LYS A 275 2.31 1.52 -6.97
C LYS A 275 2.43 0.36 -7.94
N VAL A 276 3.25 0.50 -8.99
CA VAL A 276 3.45 -0.56 -10.01
C VAL A 276 4.06 -1.82 -9.41
N ILE A 277 5.14 -1.70 -8.63
CA ILE A 277 5.83 -2.83 -8.01
C ILE A 277 4.99 -3.49 -6.92
N SER A 278 4.30 -2.68 -6.09
CA SER A 278 3.52 -3.20 -4.96
C SER A 278 2.24 -3.92 -5.41
N ARG A 279 1.63 -3.51 -6.53
CA ARG A 279 0.39 -4.11 -7.08
C ARG A 279 0.61 -5.22 -8.09
N ASN A 280 1.86 -5.60 -8.38
CA ASN A 280 2.23 -6.53 -9.45
C ASN A 280 1.59 -6.18 -10.81
N SER A 281 1.65 -4.90 -11.20
CA SER A 281 1.11 -4.44 -12.48
C SER A 281 1.85 -5.07 -13.67
N LYS A 282 1.23 -5.13 -14.86
CA LYS A 282 1.87 -5.65 -16.10
C LYS A 282 3.14 -4.88 -16.48
N ARG A 283 3.27 -3.61 -16.08
CA ARG A 283 4.47 -2.80 -16.35
C ARG A 283 5.73 -3.39 -15.71
N THR A 284 6.87 -3.22 -16.36
CA THR A 284 8.17 -3.59 -15.81
C THR A 284 8.71 -2.46 -14.94
N VAL A 285 9.40 -2.82 -13.87
CA VAL A 285 10.07 -1.89 -12.97
C VAL A 285 11.56 -2.19 -13.02
N HIS A 286 12.38 -1.15 -13.06
CA HIS A 286 13.82 -1.30 -13.14
C HIS A 286 14.37 -2.01 -11.88
N PRO A 287 15.37 -2.90 -12.00
CA PRO A 287 15.87 -3.67 -10.85
C PRO A 287 16.38 -2.82 -9.68
N ILE A 288 16.90 -1.61 -9.92
CA ILE A 288 17.32 -0.72 -8.82
C ILE A 288 16.15 -0.39 -7.87
N ARG A 289 14.94 -0.20 -8.42
CA ARG A 289 13.73 0.06 -7.64
C ARG A 289 13.26 -1.19 -6.91
N HIS A 290 13.51 -2.38 -7.48
CA HIS A 290 13.34 -3.64 -6.77
C HIS A 290 14.32 -3.76 -5.59
N ILE A 291 15.59 -3.38 -5.76
CA ILE A 291 16.57 -3.34 -4.66
C ILE A 291 16.10 -2.39 -3.56
N LEU A 292 15.69 -1.16 -3.91
CA LEU A 292 15.19 -0.20 -2.93
C LEU A 292 13.97 -0.76 -2.17
N PHE A 293 13.04 -1.39 -2.88
CA PHE A 293 11.86 -1.97 -2.25
C PHE A 293 12.19 -3.18 -1.37
N ILE A 294 13.10 -4.05 -1.82
CA ILE A 294 13.56 -5.21 -1.03
C ILE A 294 14.28 -4.75 0.23
N GLN A 295 15.20 -3.81 0.14
CA GLN A 295 15.91 -3.31 1.32
C GLN A 295 14.98 -2.59 2.30
N PHE A 296 13.93 -1.92 1.83
CA PHE A 296 12.90 -1.37 2.72
C PHE A 296 12.10 -2.47 3.44
N LEU A 297 11.73 -3.54 2.72
CA LEU A 297 10.87 -4.60 3.26
C LEU A 297 11.61 -5.66 4.08
N ALA A 298 12.82 -6.04 3.69
CA ALA A 298 13.58 -7.15 4.28
C ALA A 298 14.93 -6.70 4.86
N ASN A 299 15.32 -5.44 4.72
CA ASN A 299 16.64 -4.91 5.08
C ASN A 299 17.83 -5.54 4.32
N ASP A 300 17.72 -6.77 3.80
CA ASP A 300 18.78 -7.45 3.08
C ASP A 300 18.27 -8.22 1.84
N ILE A 301 19.06 -8.19 0.76
CA ILE A 301 18.72 -8.84 -0.51
C ILE A 301 18.82 -10.36 -0.43
N LYS A 302 19.77 -10.89 0.36
CA LYS A 302 20.01 -12.32 0.49
C LYS A 302 18.88 -12.93 1.30
N GLU A 303 18.52 -12.31 2.42
CA GLU A 303 17.36 -12.70 3.22
C GLU A 303 16.10 -12.77 2.36
N PHE A 304 15.83 -11.75 1.54
CA PHE A 304 14.66 -11.73 0.66
C PHE A 304 14.54 -12.97 -0.25
N PHE A 305 15.65 -13.42 -0.85
CA PHE A 305 15.68 -14.60 -1.71
C PHE A 305 15.83 -15.93 -0.95
N ASN A 306 16.26 -15.90 0.31
CA ASN A 306 16.40 -17.08 1.17
C ASN A 306 15.13 -17.39 1.98
N ILE A 307 14.24 -16.42 2.21
CA ILE A 307 12.98 -16.64 2.93
C ILE A 307 12.15 -17.74 2.24
N THR A 308 11.93 -18.89 2.90
CA THR A 308 11.15 -20.00 2.33
C THR A 308 9.69 -19.99 2.76
N LYS A 309 9.32 -19.35 3.87
CA LYS A 309 7.92 -19.27 4.36
C LYS A 309 7.70 -18.05 5.26
N VAL A 310 6.84 -17.13 4.81
CA VAL A 310 6.10 -16.22 5.71
C VAL A 310 4.63 -16.38 5.32
N CYS A 311 3.87 -17.14 6.11
CA CYS A 311 2.41 -17.12 6.04
C CYS A 311 1.90 -16.42 7.30
N CYS A 312 1.39 -15.20 7.14
CA CYS A 312 0.57 -14.54 8.15
C CYS A 312 -0.87 -15.05 8.01
N GLU A 313 -1.18 -16.18 8.63
CA GLU A 313 -2.56 -16.63 8.80
C GLU A 313 -3.11 -16.02 10.10
N PRO A 314 -4.14 -15.16 10.04
CA PRO A 314 -4.59 -14.36 11.19
C PRO A 314 -5.16 -15.20 12.35
N PHE A 315 -5.38 -16.50 12.15
CA PHE A 315 -5.91 -17.45 13.14
C PHE A 315 -5.02 -18.69 13.27
N GLY A 316 -3.76 -18.60 12.83
CA GLY A 316 -2.86 -19.76 12.73
C GLY A 316 -3.33 -20.79 11.70
N LYS A 317 -2.63 -21.93 11.68
CA LYS A 317 -2.87 -23.01 10.72
C LYS A 317 -3.97 -23.96 11.18
N SER A 318 -4.70 -24.49 10.20
CA SER A 318 -5.58 -25.65 10.36
C SER A 318 -4.78 -26.85 10.87
N PRO A 319 -5.34 -27.71 11.76
CA PRO A 319 -6.72 -27.68 12.26
C PRO A 319 -6.94 -26.80 13.51
N TRP A 320 -8.17 -26.27 13.66
CA TRP A 320 -8.58 -25.41 14.79
C TRP A 320 -9.40 -26.16 15.85
N PRO A 321 -9.41 -25.69 17.12
CA PRO A 321 -10.14 -26.36 18.19
C PRO A 321 -11.66 -26.25 18.03
N CYS A 322 -12.38 -27.35 18.28
CA CYS A 322 -13.83 -27.29 18.47
C CYS A 322 -14.15 -26.74 19.86
N LEU A 323 -14.97 -25.69 19.94
CA LEU A 323 -15.34 -25.05 21.22
C LEU A 323 -16.76 -25.40 21.68
N ASN A 324 -17.33 -26.49 21.15
CA ASN A 324 -18.58 -27.06 21.63
C ASN A 324 -18.36 -27.77 22.97
N SER A 325 -18.81 -27.18 24.08
CA SER A 325 -18.53 -27.67 25.43
C SER A 325 -19.16 -29.01 25.78
N VAL A 326 -20.19 -29.44 25.04
CA VAL A 326 -20.89 -30.72 25.27
C VAL A 326 -20.48 -31.80 24.27
N SER A 327 -19.53 -31.51 23.39
CA SER A 327 -18.99 -32.48 22.44
C SER A 327 -17.84 -33.31 23.06
N PRO A 328 -17.71 -34.61 22.73
CA PRO A 328 -16.58 -35.45 23.18
C PRO A 328 -15.21 -34.98 22.65
N HIS A 329 -15.20 -34.09 21.65
CA HIS A 329 -13.99 -33.50 21.10
C HIS A 329 -13.82 -32.02 21.46
N TYR A 330 -14.40 -31.57 22.59
CA TYR A 330 -14.19 -30.22 23.10
C TYR A 330 -12.69 -29.91 23.24
N LYS A 331 -12.28 -28.77 22.66
CA LYS A 331 -10.91 -28.27 22.53
C LYS A 331 -9.94 -29.14 21.70
N LYS A 332 -10.38 -30.23 21.07
CA LYS A 332 -9.54 -30.99 20.12
C LYS A 332 -9.46 -30.27 18.77
N GLU A 333 -8.30 -30.33 18.12
CA GLU A 333 -8.02 -29.68 16.84
C GLU A 333 -8.57 -30.50 15.68
N ILE A 334 -9.82 -30.24 15.29
CA ILE A 334 -10.50 -31.01 14.23
C ILE A 334 -11.15 -30.14 13.17
N ILE A 335 -11.31 -28.83 13.42
CA ILE A 335 -11.98 -27.93 12.48
C ILE A 335 -11.01 -27.62 11.34
N THR A 336 -11.44 -27.83 10.10
CA THR A 336 -10.70 -27.48 8.88
C THR A 336 -11.41 -26.43 8.04
N ASP A 337 -12.70 -26.17 8.28
CA ASP A 337 -13.48 -25.13 7.60
C ASP A 337 -13.44 -23.79 8.36
N LEU A 338 -12.76 -22.81 7.74
CA LEU A 338 -12.65 -21.43 8.20
C LEU A 338 -13.04 -20.45 7.10
N LYS A 339 -14.05 -19.61 7.37
CA LYS A 339 -14.42 -18.45 6.55
C LYS A 339 -14.02 -17.14 7.24
N ILE A 340 -13.18 -16.33 6.60
CA ILE A 340 -12.72 -15.03 7.13
C ILE A 340 -13.52 -13.89 6.49
N THR A 341 -14.03 -12.99 7.33
CA THR A 341 -14.75 -11.76 6.91
C THR A 341 -14.28 -10.55 7.73
N PRO A 342 -14.28 -9.31 7.19
CA PRO A 342 -13.92 -8.13 7.96
C PRO A 342 -15.06 -7.68 8.89
N ASP A 343 -14.73 -7.27 10.11
CA ASP A 343 -15.68 -6.62 11.03
C ASP A 343 -16.15 -5.28 10.45
N TYR A 344 -17.45 -4.99 10.54
CA TYR A 344 -18.04 -3.79 9.93
C TYR A 344 -17.50 -2.49 10.53
N LYS A 345 -17.30 -2.44 11.86
CA LYS A 345 -16.88 -1.23 12.58
C LYS A 345 -15.36 -1.09 12.64
N THR A 346 -14.69 -2.12 13.13
CA THR A 346 -13.24 -2.09 13.42
C THR A 346 -12.38 -2.53 12.25
N ARG A 347 -12.97 -3.12 11.21
CA ARG A 347 -12.28 -3.68 10.05
C ARG A 347 -11.25 -4.76 10.41
N LEU A 348 -11.30 -5.33 11.62
CA LEU A 348 -10.48 -6.46 12.10
C LEU A 348 -11.01 -7.80 11.54
N PRO A 349 -10.17 -8.86 11.40
CA PRO A 349 -10.61 -10.10 10.78
C PRO A 349 -11.52 -10.86 11.73
N VAL A 350 -12.59 -11.43 11.20
CA VAL A 350 -13.52 -12.29 11.94
C VAL A 350 -13.54 -13.64 11.24
N GLY A 351 -12.99 -14.65 11.90
CA GLY A 351 -13.00 -16.02 11.45
C GLY A 351 -14.29 -16.70 11.88
N THR A 352 -14.97 -17.40 10.97
CA THR A 352 -16.11 -18.28 11.24
C THR A 352 -15.65 -19.71 11.08
N PHE A 353 -15.70 -20.47 12.16
CA PHE A 353 -15.21 -21.84 12.28
C PHE A 353 -16.42 -22.78 12.28
N LYS A 354 -16.40 -23.79 11.41
CA LYS A 354 -17.48 -24.77 11.30
C LYS A 354 -16.95 -26.16 11.64
N CYS A 355 -17.53 -26.77 12.67
CA CYS A 355 -17.17 -28.12 13.08
C CYS A 355 -18.16 -29.14 12.53
N ASP A 356 -17.68 -30.36 12.28
CA ASP A 356 -18.51 -31.49 11.87
C ASP A 356 -19.60 -31.84 12.90
N CYS A 357 -19.47 -31.48 14.18
CA CYS A 357 -20.56 -31.61 15.16
C CYS A 357 -21.72 -30.61 14.96
N GLY A 358 -21.67 -29.81 13.89
CA GLY A 358 -22.61 -28.74 13.57
C GLY A 358 -22.38 -27.45 14.36
N PHE A 359 -21.40 -27.39 15.27
CA PHE A 359 -21.11 -26.19 16.05
C PHE A 359 -20.39 -25.15 15.19
N ILE A 360 -20.97 -23.96 15.08
CA ILE A 360 -20.43 -22.84 14.31
C ILE A 360 -20.24 -21.64 15.22
N TYR A 361 -19.02 -21.15 15.30
CA TYR A 361 -18.68 -19.96 16.10
C TYR A 361 -17.78 -19.01 15.34
N SER A 362 -17.78 -17.75 15.77
CA SER A 362 -16.85 -16.74 15.25
C SER A 362 -15.90 -16.23 16.31
N ARG A 363 -14.65 -15.98 15.91
CA ARG A 363 -13.62 -15.32 16.72
C ARG A 363 -13.09 -14.08 16.00
N LYS A 364 -12.79 -13.03 16.75
CA LYS A 364 -12.23 -11.78 16.22
C LYS A 364 -10.72 -11.81 16.41
N GLY A 365 -9.99 -11.65 15.32
CA GLY A 365 -8.52 -11.70 15.32
C GLY A 365 -7.89 -10.34 15.03
N PRO A 366 -6.64 -10.33 14.51
CA PRO A 366 -5.75 -11.50 14.44
C PRO A 366 -5.44 -12.03 15.85
N ASP A 367 -5.20 -13.34 15.97
CA ASP A 367 -4.78 -13.98 17.23
C ASP A 367 -3.39 -13.41 17.61
N LYS A 368 -3.26 -12.82 18.80
CA LYS A 368 -2.02 -12.21 19.31
C LYS A 368 -1.32 -13.09 20.33
N THR A 369 -2.10 -13.84 21.10
CA THR A 369 -1.62 -14.76 22.13
C THR A 369 -2.15 -16.18 21.87
N PRO A 370 -1.45 -17.25 22.27
CA PRO A 370 -1.91 -18.63 22.10
C PRO A 370 -3.33 -18.87 22.65
N GLU A 371 -3.74 -18.14 23.69
CA GLU A 371 -5.05 -18.24 24.34
C GLU A 371 -6.20 -17.70 23.47
N ASP A 372 -5.92 -16.82 22.51
CA ASP A 372 -6.93 -16.22 21.64
C ASP A 372 -7.66 -17.29 20.82
N ARG A 373 -7.00 -18.42 20.56
CA ARG A 373 -7.57 -19.53 19.80
C ARG A 373 -8.75 -20.23 20.47
N TYR A 374 -8.91 -20.06 21.79
CA TYR A 374 -9.99 -20.64 22.57
C TYR A 374 -11.11 -19.65 22.88
N ARG A 375 -11.02 -18.40 22.40
CA ARG A 375 -12.04 -17.38 22.64
C ARG A 375 -13.19 -17.51 21.64
N ILE A 376 -14.41 -17.54 22.16
CA ILE A 376 -15.63 -17.44 21.35
C ILE A 376 -16.09 -15.98 21.38
N GLY A 377 -16.19 -15.35 20.21
CA GLY A 377 -16.84 -14.04 20.08
C GLY A 377 -18.36 -14.15 20.02
N ARG A 378 -18.86 -14.94 19.05
CA ARG A 378 -20.31 -15.19 18.89
C ARG A 378 -20.53 -16.63 18.44
N ILE A 379 -21.47 -17.32 19.10
CA ILE A 379 -21.98 -18.61 18.66
C ILE A 379 -23.02 -18.33 17.57
N LYS A 380 -22.84 -18.91 16.39
CA LYS A 380 -23.77 -18.81 15.27
C LYS A 380 -24.76 -19.97 15.29
N GLU A 381 -24.25 -21.17 15.52
CA GLU A 381 -25.05 -22.41 15.61
C GLU A 381 -24.46 -23.34 16.66
N PHE A 382 -25.33 -24.00 17.45
CA PHE A 382 -24.92 -24.96 18.46
C PHE A 382 -24.72 -26.39 17.90
N GLY A 383 -25.30 -26.70 16.75
CA GLY A 383 -25.12 -27.99 16.09
C GLY A 383 -25.90 -29.15 16.70
N HIS A 384 -25.95 -30.25 15.95
CA HIS A 384 -26.78 -31.41 16.28
C HIS A 384 -26.31 -32.13 17.56
N ILE A 385 -25.00 -32.19 17.86
CA ILE A 385 -24.52 -32.81 19.10
C ILE A 385 -25.02 -32.05 20.34
N TRP A 386 -25.03 -30.72 20.28
CA TRP A 386 -25.53 -29.91 21.39
C TRP A 386 -27.05 -30.04 21.52
N GLU A 387 -27.79 -30.03 20.40
CA GLU A 387 -29.24 -30.22 20.38
C GLU A 387 -29.66 -31.60 20.94
N SER A 388 -28.97 -32.68 20.55
CA SER A 388 -29.24 -34.04 21.07
C SER A 388 -28.96 -34.15 22.58
N LYS A 389 -27.90 -33.49 23.07
CA LYS A 389 -27.59 -33.49 24.51
C LYS A 389 -28.59 -32.68 25.32
N LEU A 390 -29.06 -31.55 24.78
CA LEU A 390 -30.14 -30.80 25.44
C LEU A 390 -31.43 -31.62 25.49
N ARG A 391 -31.79 -32.29 24.38
CA ARG A 391 -32.96 -33.18 24.31
C ARG A 391 -32.91 -34.26 25.40
N SER A 392 -31.76 -34.91 25.60
CA SER A 392 -31.63 -35.94 26.65
C SER A 392 -31.88 -35.34 28.04
N TYR A 393 -31.30 -34.18 28.35
CA TYR A 393 -31.50 -33.54 29.65
C TYR A 393 -32.93 -33.07 29.90
N LEU A 394 -33.61 -32.55 28.86
CA LEU A 394 -35.01 -32.15 28.97
C LEU A 394 -35.93 -33.36 29.16
N GLN A 395 -35.63 -34.49 28.52
CA GLN A 395 -36.36 -35.75 28.70
C GLN A 395 -36.11 -36.39 30.07
N GLU A 396 -34.90 -36.26 30.62
CA GLU A 396 -34.60 -36.71 31.98
C GLU A 396 -35.38 -35.94 33.05
N GLY A 397 -35.69 -34.66 32.79
CA GLY A 397 -36.54 -33.84 33.64
C GLY A 397 -35.96 -33.51 35.03
N LYS A 398 -34.65 -33.62 35.20
CA LYS A 398 -33.96 -33.49 36.51
C LYS A 398 -33.45 -32.08 36.84
N TYR A 399 -33.32 -31.22 35.84
CA TYR A 399 -32.52 -29.99 35.95
C TYR A 399 -33.37 -28.75 35.73
N GLY A 400 -33.20 -27.76 36.61
CA GLY A 400 -33.83 -26.45 36.44
C GLY A 400 -33.21 -25.64 35.29
N LEU A 401 -33.91 -24.62 34.82
CA LEU A 401 -33.50 -23.81 33.66
C LEU A 401 -32.08 -23.23 33.78
N ARG A 402 -31.76 -22.65 34.95
CA ARG A 402 -30.44 -22.04 35.19
C ARG A 402 -29.33 -23.07 35.30
N GLU A 403 -29.66 -24.25 35.82
CA GLU A 403 -28.73 -25.37 35.94
C GLU A 403 -28.38 -25.95 34.57
N LEU A 404 -29.39 -26.15 33.71
CA LEU A 404 -29.18 -26.53 32.31
C LEU A 404 -28.35 -25.50 31.55
N ALA A 405 -28.62 -24.21 31.75
CA ALA A 405 -27.83 -23.14 31.13
C ALA A 405 -26.34 -23.23 31.53
N ARG A 406 -26.07 -23.55 32.80
CA ARG A 406 -24.71 -23.75 33.31
C ARG A 406 -24.04 -24.98 32.70
N LEU A 407 -24.75 -26.11 32.65
CA LEU A 407 -24.25 -27.37 32.06
C LEU A 407 -23.95 -27.22 30.56
N MET A 408 -24.84 -26.58 29.83
CA MET A 408 -24.75 -26.39 28.38
C MET A 408 -23.90 -25.16 27.98
N LYS A 409 -23.35 -24.43 28.98
CA LYS A 409 -22.57 -23.19 28.84
C LYS A 409 -23.22 -22.15 27.92
N CYS A 410 -24.50 -21.89 28.11
CA CYS A 410 -25.25 -20.88 27.35
C CYS A 410 -26.14 -20.04 28.27
N ASP A 411 -26.81 -19.05 27.70
CA ASP A 411 -27.77 -18.23 28.42
C ASP A 411 -29.10 -18.98 28.66
N PRO A 412 -29.78 -18.84 29.81
CA PRO A 412 -31.07 -19.47 30.08
C PRO A 412 -32.13 -19.25 28.99
N GLY A 413 -32.16 -18.06 28.36
CA GLY A 413 -33.05 -17.79 27.24
C GLY A 413 -32.76 -18.64 26.00
N THR A 414 -31.50 -19.07 25.83
CA THR A 414 -31.10 -20.01 24.77
C THR A 414 -31.69 -21.40 25.03
N ILE A 415 -31.68 -21.87 26.27
CA ILE A 415 -32.32 -23.14 26.65
C ILE A 415 -33.81 -23.09 26.35
N LYS A 416 -34.53 -22.07 26.80
CA LYS A 416 -35.98 -21.90 26.48
C LYS A 416 -36.25 -21.87 24.97
N LYS A 417 -35.42 -21.15 24.21
CA LYS A 417 -35.54 -21.08 22.76
C LYS A 417 -35.41 -22.46 22.12
N TYR A 418 -34.44 -23.26 22.55
CA TYR A 418 -34.18 -24.58 21.98
C TYR A 418 -35.14 -25.65 22.50
N ASP A 419 -35.62 -25.56 23.74
CA ASP A 419 -36.69 -26.40 24.28
C ASP A 419 -37.96 -26.30 23.40
N LYS A 420 -38.37 -25.06 23.09
CA LYS A 420 -39.48 -24.79 22.15
C LYS A 420 -39.16 -25.26 20.73
N LYS A 421 -37.94 -25.01 20.22
CA LYS A 421 -37.52 -25.42 18.86
C LYS A 421 -37.54 -26.94 18.70
N LEU A 422 -37.19 -27.69 19.74
CA LEU A 422 -37.14 -29.15 19.74
C LEU A 422 -38.50 -29.81 19.99
N GLY A 423 -39.53 -29.02 20.31
CA GLY A 423 -40.90 -29.48 20.54
C GLY A 423 -41.12 -30.20 21.88
N ILE A 424 -40.17 -30.11 22.82
CA ILE A 424 -40.25 -30.81 24.11
C ILE A 424 -41.09 -29.99 25.10
N ASN A 425 -40.97 -28.66 25.06
CA ASN A 425 -41.76 -27.72 25.85
C ASN A 425 -41.72 -27.99 27.37
N TYR A 426 -40.60 -28.53 27.86
CA TYR A 426 -40.41 -28.92 29.27
C TYR A 426 -40.67 -27.76 30.24
N PHE A 427 -40.30 -26.53 29.83
CA PHE A 427 -40.51 -25.33 30.65
C PHE A 427 -41.83 -24.58 30.37
N ASN A 428 -42.72 -25.12 29.53
CA ASN A 428 -44.01 -24.50 29.22
C ASN A 428 -45.20 -25.11 29.98
N GLU A 429 -45.07 -26.31 30.59
CA GLU A 429 -46.20 -27.02 31.21
C GLU A 429 -46.14 -27.24 32.74
N VAL A 430 -45.20 -26.63 33.49
CA VAL A 430 -45.29 -26.62 34.96
C VAL A 430 -45.01 -25.23 35.50
N GLN A 431 -45.91 -24.82 36.40
CA GLN A 431 -45.97 -23.59 37.19
C GLN A 431 -44.60 -23.03 37.59
N ASP A 432 -44.54 -21.71 37.69
CA ASP A 432 -43.62 -21.00 38.58
C ASP A 432 -43.60 -21.71 39.95
N ILE A 433 -42.70 -22.66 40.13
CA ILE A 433 -42.15 -22.95 41.45
C ILE A 433 -41.45 -21.65 41.79
N LYS A 434 -42.15 -20.83 42.59
CA LYS A 434 -41.56 -19.73 43.32
C LYS A 434 -40.31 -20.31 43.98
N ASP A 435 -39.15 -19.98 43.42
CA ASP A 435 -37.89 -20.10 44.15
C ASP A 435 -38.10 -19.30 45.44
N GLU A 436 -38.36 -19.98 46.55
CA GLU A 436 -38.12 -19.41 47.86
C GLU A 436 -36.67 -18.92 47.86
N PRO A 437 -36.42 -17.63 48.10
CA PRO A 437 -35.06 -17.17 48.19
C PRO A 437 -34.42 -17.86 49.39
N LYS A 438 -33.36 -18.63 49.13
CA LYS A 438 -32.41 -19.07 50.15
C LYS A 438 -32.13 -17.89 51.08
N LYS A 439 -32.47 -18.07 52.37
CA LYS A 439 -32.07 -17.23 53.49
C LYS A 439 -30.58 -16.90 53.37
N ILE A 440 -30.27 -15.70 52.89
CA ILE A 440 -29.04 -15.02 53.28
C ILE A 440 -29.39 -14.32 54.58
N LEU A 441 -28.88 -14.87 55.67
CA LEU A 441 -28.84 -14.26 56.98
C LEU A 441 -27.92 -13.05 56.91
N GLU A 442 -28.46 -11.86 56.63
CA GLU A 442 -27.79 -10.60 56.94
C GLU A 442 -28.84 -9.61 57.48
N GLU A 443 -28.85 -9.54 58.81
CA GLU A 443 -29.21 -8.41 59.67
C GLU A 443 -30.00 -7.28 59.01
N ASN A 444 -31.33 -7.33 59.18
CA ASN A 444 -32.18 -6.16 59.03
C ASN A 444 -31.84 -5.16 60.14
N GLU A 445 -30.88 -4.27 59.91
CA GLU A 445 -31.04 -2.91 60.43
C GLU A 445 -32.38 -2.42 59.88
N ALA A 446 -33.35 -2.17 60.75
CA ALA A 446 -34.60 -1.52 60.38
C ALA A 446 -34.23 -0.21 59.69
N ILE A 447 -34.28 -0.19 58.37
CA ILE A 447 -33.89 0.97 57.57
C ILE A 447 -34.87 2.08 57.94
N ASP A 448 -34.40 3.01 58.77
CA ASP A 448 -35.18 4.15 59.20
C ASP A 448 -35.41 5.06 57.98
N ILE A 449 -36.63 4.97 57.45
CA ILE A 449 -37.11 5.79 56.35
C ILE A 449 -36.92 7.28 56.69
N GLU A 450 -37.06 7.65 57.96
CA GLU A 450 -36.92 9.02 58.43
C GLU A 450 -35.45 9.49 58.42
N ALA A 451 -34.50 8.60 58.71
CA ALA A 451 -33.07 8.88 58.55
C ALA A 451 -32.69 9.15 57.09
N TYR A 452 -33.23 8.39 56.14
CA TYR A 452 -33.01 8.64 54.70
C TYR A 452 -33.66 9.94 54.23
N LYS A 453 -34.86 10.25 54.74
CA LYS A 453 -35.53 11.53 54.48
C LYS A 453 -34.73 12.71 55.01
N LYS A 454 -34.19 12.61 56.23
CA LYS A 454 -33.34 13.63 56.86
C LYS A 454 -32.07 13.87 56.03
N LYS A 455 -31.41 12.81 55.60
CA LYS A 455 -30.17 12.90 54.82
C LYS A 455 -30.38 13.53 53.44
N ILE A 456 -31.46 13.20 52.73
CA ILE A 456 -31.79 13.88 51.46
C ILE A 456 -32.09 15.37 51.69
N LYS A 457 -32.83 15.72 52.75
CA LYS A 457 -33.10 17.14 53.09
C LYS A 457 -31.82 17.90 53.43
N GLU A 458 -30.90 17.28 54.15
CA GLU A 458 -29.61 17.88 54.51
C GLU A 458 -28.76 18.16 53.26
N VAL A 459 -28.63 17.17 52.36
CA VAL A 459 -27.91 17.32 51.08
C VAL A 459 -28.49 18.44 50.22
N ILE A 460 -29.82 18.60 50.21
CA ILE A 460 -30.50 19.70 49.49
C ILE A 460 -30.23 21.05 50.16
N LYS A 461 -30.22 21.10 51.50
CA LYS A 461 -30.01 22.34 52.27
C LYS A 461 -28.57 22.85 52.15
N THR A 462 -27.59 21.95 52.22
CA THR A 462 -26.16 22.32 52.11
C THR A 462 -25.74 22.63 50.66
N ASN A 463 -26.54 22.22 49.66
CA ASN A 463 -26.19 22.38 48.24
C ASN A 463 -27.40 22.83 47.39
N PRO A 464 -27.90 24.06 47.56
CA PRO A 464 -29.13 24.54 46.91
C PRO A 464 -29.06 24.60 45.38
N GLU A 465 -27.87 24.68 44.78
CA GLU A 465 -27.67 24.81 43.32
C GLU A 465 -27.62 23.48 42.55
N LEU A 466 -27.47 22.35 43.25
CA LEU A 466 -27.27 21.05 42.60
C LEU A 466 -28.51 20.53 41.87
N SER A 467 -28.28 19.92 40.71
CA SER A 467 -29.34 19.28 39.94
C SER A 467 -29.81 17.97 40.60
N ARG A 468 -31.03 17.54 40.27
CA ARG A 468 -31.59 16.24 40.71
C ARG A 468 -30.64 15.06 40.40
N THR A 469 -29.87 15.15 39.33
CA THR A 469 -28.90 14.11 38.91
C THR A 469 -27.65 14.10 39.79
N GLU A 470 -27.18 15.27 40.22
CA GLU A 470 -26.04 15.40 41.13
C GLU A 470 -26.42 15.00 42.55
N ILE A 471 -27.62 15.39 43.02
CA ILE A 471 -28.17 14.94 44.32
C ILE A 471 -28.26 13.40 44.35
N ARG A 472 -28.75 12.76 43.27
CA ARG A 472 -28.80 11.30 43.18
C ARG A 472 -27.43 10.63 43.29
N LYS A 473 -26.36 11.26 42.79
CA LYS A 473 -25.00 10.71 42.88
C LYS A 473 -24.46 10.81 44.31
N LEU A 474 -24.78 11.88 45.03
CA LEU A 474 -24.30 12.11 46.40
C LEU A 474 -24.97 11.20 47.43
N CYS A 475 -26.25 10.85 47.24
CA CYS A 475 -26.99 9.98 48.16
C CYS A 475 -27.65 8.80 47.42
N GLN A 476 -26.84 8.01 46.71
CA GLN A 476 -27.33 6.99 45.77
C GLN A 476 -28.13 5.86 46.45
N LYS A 477 -27.71 5.43 47.65
CA LYS A 477 -28.37 4.36 48.42
C LYS A 477 -29.76 4.83 48.88
N GLU A 478 -29.80 5.99 49.55
CA GLU A 478 -30.99 6.61 50.11
C GLU A 478 -31.98 7.03 49.01
N TYR A 479 -31.47 7.60 47.91
CA TYR A 479 -32.27 7.96 46.74
C TYR A 479 -32.92 6.74 46.08
N THR A 480 -32.18 5.65 45.91
CA THR A 480 -32.68 4.43 45.26
C THR A 480 -33.75 3.75 46.11
N TYR A 481 -33.57 3.74 47.43
CA TYR A 481 -34.57 3.21 48.36
C TYR A 481 -35.87 4.04 48.33
N LEU A 482 -35.78 5.36 48.53
CA LEU A 482 -36.95 6.25 48.52
C LEU A 482 -37.63 6.31 47.14
N TYR A 483 -36.90 6.13 46.04
CA TYR A 483 -37.51 6.03 44.70
C TYR A 483 -38.41 4.79 44.55
N ARG A 484 -38.09 3.69 45.24
CA ARG A 484 -38.85 2.43 45.19
C ARG A 484 -39.99 2.39 46.20
N HIS A 485 -39.80 2.96 47.40
CA HIS A 485 -40.72 2.81 48.52
C HIS A 485 -41.53 4.09 48.87
N ASP A 486 -41.01 5.30 48.60
CA ASP A 486 -41.71 6.57 48.90
C ASP A 486 -41.41 7.64 47.83
N LYS A 487 -41.81 7.34 46.59
CA LYS A 487 -41.54 8.16 45.41
C LYS A 487 -42.22 9.53 45.49
N ALA A 488 -43.43 9.60 46.07
CA ALA A 488 -44.18 10.83 46.19
C ALA A 488 -43.46 11.85 47.07
N TRP A 489 -42.96 11.42 48.25
CA TRP A 489 -42.18 12.27 49.13
C TRP A 489 -40.88 12.74 48.47
N LEU A 490 -40.16 11.84 47.79
CA LEU A 490 -38.89 12.15 47.14
C LEU A 490 -39.05 13.25 46.07
N TYR A 491 -40.07 13.15 45.23
CA TYR A 491 -40.29 14.13 44.16
C TYR A 491 -40.82 15.48 44.65
N LYS A 492 -41.53 15.50 45.80
CA LYS A 492 -41.99 16.73 46.47
C LYS A 492 -40.83 17.54 47.08
N ASN A 493 -39.83 16.86 47.64
CA ASN A 493 -38.72 17.51 48.34
C ASN A 493 -37.52 17.84 47.42
N LEU A 494 -37.37 17.16 46.28
CA LEU A 494 -36.30 17.46 45.33
C LEU A 494 -36.47 18.84 44.65
N PRO A 495 -35.37 19.55 44.33
CA PRO A 495 -35.42 20.83 43.62
C PRO A 495 -36.26 20.75 42.35
N LYS A 496 -36.95 21.85 42.00
CA LYS A 496 -37.75 21.95 40.77
C LYS A 496 -36.94 21.41 39.60
N LYS A 497 -37.56 20.52 38.82
CA LYS A 497 -36.90 19.89 37.68
C LYS A 497 -36.49 21.02 36.75
N LYS A 498 -35.18 21.33 36.68
CA LYS A 498 -34.65 22.20 35.62
C LYS A 498 -35.11 21.54 34.33
N ASP A 499 -36.03 22.19 33.62
CA ASP A 499 -36.59 21.62 32.42
C ASP A 499 -35.44 21.36 31.45
N LYS A 500 -35.30 20.10 31.00
CA LYS A 500 -34.45 19.73 29.87
C LYS A 500 -35.02 20.29 28.55
N ARG A 501 -35.61 21.49 28.60
CA ARG A 501 -36.09 22.30 27.48
C ARG A 501 -35.34 23.64 27.40
N TYR A 502 -34.15 23.73 28.01
CA TYR A 502 -33.29 24.91 27.93
C TYR A 502 -31.79 24.59 27.88
N SER A 503 -31.40 23.44 27.32
CA SER A 503 -30.01 23.21 26.85
C SER A 503 -29.92 22.77 25.39
N ASN A 504 -31.04 22.77 24.64
CA ASN A 504 -31.08 22.49 23.19
C ASN A 504 -32.11 23.34 22.43
N SER A 505 -32.68 24.40 23.01
CA SER A 505 -33.68 25.25 22.30
C SER A 505 -33.57 26.75 22.55
N LYS A 506 -32.43 27.27 23.03
CA LYS A 506 -32.13 28.72 22.99
C LYS A 506 -31.55 29.20 21.64
N ASN A 507 -31.67 28.40 20.59
CA ASN A 507 -31.45 28.81 19.20
C ASN A 507 -32.58 28.36 18.27
N SER A 508 -33.81 28.22 18.77
CA SER A 508 -34.96 28.42 17.90
C SER A 508 -35.23 29.92 17.81
N HIS A 509 -34.28 30.67 17.26
CA HIS A 509 -34.70 31.78 16.41
C HIS A 509 -35.64 31.13 15.40
N ARG A 510 -36.89 31.61 15.32
CA ARG A 510 -37.72 31.35 14.16
C ARG A 510 -36.90 31.90 13.01
N VAL A 511 -36.10 31.03 12.37
CA VAL A 511 -35.11 31.45 11.37
C VAL A 511 -35.93 32.09 10.28
N ASN A 512 -35.77 33.41 10.14
CA ASN A 512 -36.32 34.14 9.02
C ASN A 512 -35.53 33.66 7.81
N TRP A 513 -36.10 32.69 7.08
CA TRP A 513 -35.41 32.04 5.97
C TRP A 513 -35.15 33.01 4.83
N ASP A 514 -35.99 34.04 4.67
CA ASP A 514 -35.82 35.06 3.62
C ASP A 514 -34.60 35.94 3.91
N LEU A 515 -34.48 36.48 5.13
CA LEU A 515 -33.28 37.22 5.53
C LEU A 515 -32.02 36.33 5.52
N ARG A 516 -32.17 35.07 5.91
CA ARG A 516 -31.06 34.12 5.94
C ARG A 516 -30.60 33.73 4.54
N ASP A 517 -31.51 33.67 3.58
CA ASP A 517 -31.21 33.41 2.18
C ASP A 517 -30.39 34.55 1.58
N ILE A 518 -30.78 35.80 1.85
CA ILE A 518 -30.01 37.00 1.46
C ILE A 518 -28.60 36.97 2.09
N GLU A 519 -28.49 36.73 3.40
CA GLU A 519 -27.17 36.64 4.07
C GLU A 519 -26.26 35.53 3.52
N ILE A 520 -26.86 34.40 3.12
CA ILE A 520 -26.11 33.28 2.56
C ILE A 520 -25.72 33.58 1.13
N LEU A 521 -26.62 34.17 0.34
CA LEU A 521 -26.36 34.60 -1.02
C LEU A 521 -25.17 35.54 -1.08
N ASP A 522 -25.16 36.61 -0.27
CA ASP A 522 -24.04 37.58 -0.20
C ASP A 522 -22.68 36.88 0.00
N ARG A 523 -22.61 35.94 0.96
CA ARG A 523 -21.38 35.20 1.27
C ARG A 523 -20.96 34.27 0.14
N ILE A 524 -21.95 33.67 -0.54
CA ILE A 524 -21.69 32.76 -1.65
C ILE A 524 -21.26 33.54 -2.89
N GLU A 525 -21.85 34.71 -3.15
CA GLU A 525 -21.45 35.63 -4.22
C GLU A 525 -20.04 36.18 -4.01
N GLU A 526 -19.73 36.65 -2.80
CA GLU A 526 -18.39 37.11 -2.45
C GLU A 526 -17.36 36.00 -2.70
N GLN A 527 -17.64 34.78 -2.22
CA GLN A 527 -16.73 33.66 -2.43
C GLN A 527 -16.64 33.22 -3.90
N TYR A 528 -17.74 33.33 -4.65
CA TYR A 528 -17.75 33.05 -6.09
C TYR A 528 -16.82 34.02 -6.84
N ASN A 529 -16.94 35.32 -6.56
CA ASN A 529 -16.09 36.36 -7.14
C ASN A 529 -14.62 36.17 -6.78
N ASN A 530 -14.31 35.80 -5.52
CA ASN A 530 -12.96 35.48 -5.09
C ASN A 530 -12.36 34.29 -5.88
N LEU A 531 -13.16 33.26 -6.16
CA LEU A 531 -12.72 32.09 -6.94
C LEU A 531 -12.56 32.40 -8.44
N LEU A 532 -13.32 33.36 -8.97
CA LEU A 532 -13.13 33.85 -10.34
C LEU A 532 -11.85 34.69 -10.48
N ALA A 533 -11.55 35.54 -9.49
CA ALA A 533 -10.37 36.41 -9.47
C ALA A 533 -9.07 35.66 -9.14
N SER A 534 -9.16 34.48 -8.51
CA SER A 534 -8.00 33.66 -8.13
C SER A 534 -7.10 33.29 -9.32
N GLU A 535 -5.78 33.35 -9.09
CA GLU A 535 -4.79 32.79 -10.03
C GLU A 535 -4.93 31.28 -10.17
N GLU A 536 -5.14 30.58 -9.04
CA GLU A 536 -5.34 29.14 -9.01
C GLU A 536 -6.74 28.77 -9.52
N LEU A 537 -6.79 28.12 -10.68
CA LEU A 537 -8.03 27.74 -11.35
C LEU A 537 -8.64 26.47 -10.73
N VAL A 538 -9.74 26.66 -10.00
CA VAL A 538 -10.56 25.56 -9.48
C VAL A 538 -11.95 25.56 -10.13
N ARG A 539 -12.52 24.37 -10.35
CA ARG A 539 -13.90 24.25 -10.83
C ARG A 539 -14.87 24.71 -9.75
N ILE A 540 -15.70 25.70 -10.07
CA ILE A 540 -16.68 26.23 -9.14
C ILE A 540 -17.81 25.21 -8.97
N THR A 541 -17.89 24.62 -7.79
CA THR A 541 -18.91 23.61 -7.44
C THR A 541 -19.58 23.97 -6.12
N LYS A 542 -20.82 23.50 -5.92
CA LYS A 542 -21.56 23.62 -4.67
C LYS A 542 -20.74 23.22 -3.44
N SER A 543 -19.94 22.16 -3.57
CA SER A 543 -19.10 21.67 -2.47
C SER A 543 -17.92 22.59 -2.16
N ILE A 544 -17.30 23.21 -3.16
CA ILE A 544 -16.19 24.15 -2.97
C ILE A 544 -16.70 25.44 -2.33
N LEU A 545 -17.75 26.05 -2.89
CA LEU A 545 -18.37 27.25 -2.34
C LEU A 545 -18.85 27.01 -0.90
N GLY A 546 -19.55 25.90 -0.66
CA GLY A 546 -20.05 25.55 0.67
C GLY A 546 -18.95 25.24 1.69
N LYS A 547 -17.83 24.63 1.30
CA LYS A 547 -16.73 24.35 2.24
C LYS A 547 -15.94 25.60 2.57
N ALA A 548 -15.64 26.43 1.57
CA ALA A 548 -14.89 27.68 1.75
C ALA A 548 -15.63 28.66 2.69
N THR A 549 -16.96 28.71 2.59
CA THR A 549 -17.82 29.57 3.43
C THR A 549 -18.26 28.93 4.75
N GLY A 550 -17.96 27.64 4.96
CA GLY A 550 -18.47 26.86 6.10
C GLY A 550 -19.98 26.53 6.05
N LEU A 551 -20.65 26.82 4.93
CA LEU A 551 -22.10 26.66 4.74
C LEU A 551 -22.50 25.32 4.08
N PHE A 552 -21.55 24.42 3.80
CA PHE A 552 -21.82 23.16 3.08
C PHE A 552 -23.02 22.36 3.64
N PRO A 553 -23.16 22.13 4.96
CA PRO A 553 -24.32 21.40 5.48
C PRO A 553 -25.66 22.11 5.23
N MET A 554 -25.68 23.45 5.19
CA MET A 554 -26.89 24.22 4.84
C MET A 554 -27.22 24.07 3.37
N LEU A 555 -26.24 24.27 2.49
CA LEU A 555 -26.44 24.09 1.05
C LEU A 555 -26.83 22.65 0.72
N ASP A 556 -26.32 21.65 1.43
CA ASP A 556 -26.63 20.24 1.14
C ASP A 556 -28.01 19.82 1.65
N LYS A 557 -28.37 20.19 2.88
CA LYS A 557 -29.56 19.66 3.57
C LYS A 557 -30.76 20.60 3.61
N LYS A 558 -30.59 21.88 3.26
CA LYS A 558 -31.60 22.94 3.45
C LYS A 558 -31.73 23.88 2.24
N ILE A 559 -31.20 23.51 1.07
CA ILE A 559 -31.25 24.35 -0.13
C ILE A 559 -32.68 24.71 -0.57
N ASP A 560 -33.65 23.83 -0.34
CA ASP A 560 -35.04 24.08 -0.69
C ASP A 560 -35.70 25.18 0.16
N LYS A 561 -35.01 25.67 1.20
CA LYS A 561 -35.41 26.83 2.01
C LYS A 561 -34.67 28.11 1.66
N LEU A 562 -33.85 28.09 0.61
CA LEU A 562 -32.97 29.18 0.19
C LEU A 562 -33.17 29.43 -1.33
N PRO A 563 -34.36 29.88 -1.76
CA PRO A 563 -34.69 30.02 -3.19
C PRO A 563 -33.72 30.90 -3.99
N GLU A 564 -33.28 32.03 -3.44
CA GLU A 564 -32.37 32.96 -4.13
C GLU A 564 -30.95 32.40 -4.20
N THR A 565 -30.44 31.84 -3.10
CA THR A 565 -29.15 31.12 -3.11
C THR A 565 -29.19 29.93 -4.08
N LYS A 566 -30.32 29.20 -4.13
CA LYS A 566 -30.49 28.05 -5.04
C LYS A 566 -30.42 28.50 -6.49
N LYS A 567 -31.15 29.56 -6.85
CA LYS A 567 -31.13 30.14 -8.19
C LYS A 567 -29.73 30.58 -8.58
N PHE A 568 -29.03 31.31 -7.70
CA PHE A 568 -27.65 31.72 -7.95
C PHE A 568 -26.72 30.53 -8.22
N LEU A 569 -26.79 29.48 -7.39
CA LEU A 569 -26.00 28.28 -7.59
C LEU A 569 -26.34 27.57 -8.91
N ASP A 570 -27.62 27.43 -9.24
CA ASP A 570 -28.02 26.76 -10.48
C ASP A 570 -27.50 27.52 -11.73
N ASP A 571 -27.41 28.86 -11.66
CA ASP A 571 -26.92 29.71 -12.74
C ASP A 571 -25.38 29.77 -12.85
N HIS A 572 -24.65 29.65 -11.73
CA HIS A 572 -23.22 29.97 -11.67
C HIS A 572 -22.29 28.76 -11.45
N LEU A 573 -22.83 27.57 -11.19
CA LEU A 573 -22.03 26.36 -11.01
C LEU A 573 -21.49 25.80 -12.32
N GLU A 574 -20.21 25.42 -12.32
CA GLU A 574 -19.55 24.96 -13.52
C GLU A 574 -19.72 23.45 -13.75
N SER A 575 -20.16 23.09 -14.95
CA SER A 575 -19.98 21.74 -15.47
C SER A 575 -18.49 21.44 -15.69
N VAL A 576 -18.15 20.16 -15.91
CA VAL A 576 -16.77 19.77 -16.30
C VAL A 576 -16.33 20.52 -17.55
N GLN A 577 -17.21 20.65 -18.54
CA GLN A 577 -16.94 21.29 -19.83
C GLN A 577 -16.79 22.81 -19.67
N ALA A 578 -17.67 23.47 -18.90
CA ALA A 578 -17.60 24.90 -18.65
C ALA A 578 -16.27 25.31 -18.01
N PHE A 579 -15.83 24.56 -17.00
CA PHE A 579 -14.53 24.81 -16.36
C PHE A 579 -13.34 24.56 -17.29
N GLN A 580 -13.39 23.50 -18.09
CA GLN A 580 -12.36 23.24 -19.10
C GLN A 580 -12.27 24.38 -20.12
N LEU A 581 -13.41 24.94 -20.53
CA LEU A 581 -13.48 26.09 -21.42
C LEU A 581 -12.88 27.33 -20.75
N ARG A 582 -13.31 27.70 -19.53
CA ARG A 582 -12.78 28.86 -18.79
C ARG A 582 -11.26 28.78 -18.60
N ARG A 583 -10.75 27.62 -18.20
CA ARG A 583 -9.30 27.41 -18.03
C ARG A 583 -8.53 27.53 -19.34
N SER A 584 -9.09 27.00 -20.43
CA SER A 584 -8.44 27.07 -21.74
C SER A 584 -8.45 28.51 -22.29
N LYS A 585 -9.54 29.26 -22.08
CA LYS A 585 -9.64 30.69 -22.42
C LYS A 585 -8.60 31.53 -21.68
N LYS A 586 -8.47 31.36 -20.35
CA LYS A 586 -7.42 32.07 -19.57
C LYS A 586 -6.01 31.81 -20.10
N MET A 587 -5.71 30.59 -20.57
CA MET A 587 -4.41 30.27 -21.18
C MET A 587 -4.21 30.88 -22.58
N ILE A 588 -5.31 31.04 -23.33
CA ILE A 588 -5.30 31.74 -24.61
C ILE A 588 -5.06 33.24 -24.36
N ASP A 589 -5.80 33.85 -23.44
CA ASP A 589 -5.65 35.27 -23.08
C ASP A 589 -4.22 35.57 -22.62
N GLN A 590 -3.65 34.72 -21.75
CA GLN A 590 -2.24 34.83 -21.35
C GLN A 590 -1.27 34.77 -22.52
N LYS A 591 -1.51 33.92 -23.52
CA LYS A 591 -0.65 33.87 -24.72
C LYS A 591 -0.83 35.10 -25.61
N LEU A 592 -2.05 35.61 -25.74
CA LEU A 592 -2.34 36.85 -26.45
C LEU A 592 -1.63 38.05 -25.80
N ASP A 593 -1.69 38.17 -24.47
CA ASP A 593 -1.03 39.22 -23.71
C ASP A 593 0.51 39.23 -23.90
N HIS A 594 1.10 38.06 -24.18
CA HIS A 594 2.54 37.90 -24.45
C HIS A 594 2.90 37.88 -25.95
N ASN A 595 1.95 38.20 -26.85
CA ASN A 595 2.13 38.13 -28.31
C ASN A 595 2.62 36.76 -28.83
N GLU A 596 2.23 35.68 -28.18
CA GLU A 596 2.59 34.32 -28.59
C GLU A 596 1.58 33.72 -29.59
N TYR A 597 2.08 32.97 -30.57
CA TYR A 597 1.22 32.24 -31.50
C TYR A 597 0.44 31.12 -30.78
N ILE A 598 -0.88 31.06 -30.99
CA ILE A 598 -1.75 30.10 -30.32
C ILE A 598 -1.82 28.79 -31.11
N LYS A 599 -1.38 27.70 -30.50
CA LYS A 599 -1.58 26.33 -31.00
C LYS A 599 -2.53 25.58 -30.09
N LEU A 600 -3.67 25.12 -30.61
CA LEU A 600 -4.70 24.42 -29.80
C LEU A 600 -4.18 23.18 -29.08
N TRP A 601 -3.23 22.45 -29.66
CA TRP A 601 -2.64 21.29 -28.99
C TRP A 601 -1.75 21.70 -27.79
N GLU A 602 -1.15 22.89 -27.80
CA GLU A 602 -0.40 23.43 -26.66
C GLU A 602 -1.36 23.81 -25.54
N ILE A 603 -2.44 24.52 -25.88
CA ILE A 603 -3.54 24.86 -24.94
C ILE A 603 -4.10 23.59 -24.31
N GLN A 604 -4.35 22.54 -25.10
CA GLN A 604 -4.80 21.24 -24.59
C GLN A 604 -3.85 20.65 -23.53
N ARG A 605 -2.53 20.68 -23.80
CA ARG A 605 -1.52 20.15 -22.88
C ARG A 605 -1.40 21.00 -21.62
N MET A 606 -1.34 22.32 -21.76
CA MET A 606 -1.25 23.26 -20.63
C MET A 606 -2.49 23.14 -19.73
N ALA A 607 -3.68 23.06 -20.34
CA ALA A 607 -4.92 22.87 -19.61
C ALA A 607 -5.11 21.42 -19.09
N GLY A 608 -4.22 20.47 -19.42
CA GLY A 608 -4.30 19.08 -18.95
C GLY A 608 -5.58 18.35 -19.36
N ILE A 609 -6.10 18.59 -20.57
CA ILE A 609 -7.38 18.03 -21.05
C ILE A 609 -7.14 16.80 -21.94
N ARG A 610 -7.83 15.69 -21.65
CA ARG A 610 -7.81 14.48 -22.50
C ARG A 610 -8.43 14.77 -23.87
N SER A 611 -7.91 14.17 -24.94
CA SER A 611 -8.35 14.44 -26.31
C SER A 611 -9.85 14.28 -26.53
N SER A 612 -10.49 13.27 -25.93
CA SER A 612 -11.94 13.05 -26.04
C SER A 612 -12.76 14.20 -25.46
N HIS A 613 -12.30 14.86 -24.40
CA HIS A 613 -12.99 16.02 -23.82
C HIS A 613 -12.62 17.31 -24.53
N PHE A 614 -11.36 17.44 -24.99
CA PHE A 614 -10.91 18.61 -25.73
C PHE A 614 -11.67 18.78 -27.04
N ASN A 615 -11.96 17.68 -27.75
CA ASN A 615 -12.77 17.72 -28.97
C ASN A 615 -14.16 18.35 -28.76
N ASN A 616 -14.76 18.21 -27.57
CA ASN A 616 -16.08 18.77 -27.27
C ASN A 616 -16.06 20.30 -27.08
N ILE A 617 -14.91 20.87 -26.74
CA ILE A 617 -14.76 22.32 -26.52
C ILE A 617 -13.95 23.01 -27.61
N ARG A 618 -13.36 22.25 -28.53
CA ARG A 618 -12.43 22.73 -29.55
C ARG A 618 -13.03 23.83 -30.42
N TYR A 619 -14.23 23.61 -30.95
CA TYR A 619 -14.93 24.59 -31.77
C TYR A 619 -15.15 25.92 -31.03
N CYS A 620 -15.53 25.85 -29.75
CA CYS A 620 -15.72 27.05 -28.93
C CYS A 620 -14.41 27.81 -28.64
N LEU A 621 -13.26 27.11 -28.64
CA LEU A 621 -11.95 27.75 -28.50
C LEU A 621 -11.49 28.37 -29.82
N GLU A 622 -11.78 27.72 -30.95
CA GLU A 622 -11.50 28.26 -32.29
C GLU A 622 -12.26 29.59 -32.51
N ASP A 623 -13.58 29.61 -32.26
CA ASP A 623 -14.40 30.84 -32.32
C ASP A 623 -13.92 31.92 -31.33
N TYR A 624 -13.47 31.53 -30.14
CA TYR A 624 -12.93 32.47 -29.15
C TYR A 624 -11.63 33.15 -29.63
N ILE A 625 -10.73 32.38 -30.25
CA ILE A 625 -9.47 32.91 -30.81
C ILE A 625 -9.74 33.86 -31.98
N GLU A 626 -10.67 33.51 -32.87
CA GLU A 626 -11.06 34.34 -34.02
C GLU A 626 -11.68 35.68 -33.60
N ARG A 627 -12.42 35.72 -32.48
CA ARG A 627 -12.98 36.96 -31.94
C ARG A 627 -11.94 37.81 -31.22
N GLY A 628 -11.03 37.18 -30.47
CA GLY A 628 -9.96 37.86 -29.74
C GLY A 628 -8.84 38.45 -30.62
N THR A 629 -8.78 38.08 -31.90
CA THR A 629 -7.78 38.58 -32.86
C THR A 629 -8.29 39.71 -33.77
N ARG A 630 -9.58 40.10 -33.64
CA ARG A 630 -10.21 41.20 -34.39
C ARG A 630 -10.29 42.52 -33.63
N HIS A 631 -9.80 42.54 -32.39
CA HIS A 631 -9.59 43.71 -31.54
C HIS A 631 -8.10 43.92 -31.35
#